data_AF-A0A494XJ11-F1
#
_entry.id   AF-A0A494XJ11-F1
#
_cell.length_a   1.000
_cell.length_b   1.000
_cell.length_c   1.000
_cell.angle_alpha   90.00
_cell.angle_beta   90.00
_cell.angle_gamma   90.00
#
_symmetry.space_group_name_H-M   'P 1'
#
loop_
_entity.id
_entity.type
_entity.pdbx_description
1 polymer ?
#
loop_
_entity_poly.entity_id
_entity_poly.type
_entity_poly.pdbx_seq_one_letter_code
_entity_poly.pdbx_strand_id
1 'polypeptide(L)' 'MQHLLSSASYLLHFMTSLRPFVQAGTRTIRVETDTYSLEGKAAIERISLDLKAGRLTRFRLFDSELGNRDVEVNYHGK' A
#
# COMPACT_ATOMS: atom_id res chain seq x y z
N MET A 1 -24.58 -8.57 5.59
CA MET A 1 -23.81 -8.15 4.40
C MET A 1 -22.84 -7.08 4.86
N GLN A 2 -21.65 -7.50 5.32
CA GLN A 2 -20.64 -6.58 5.85
C GLN A 2 -19.93 -5.88 4.69
N HIS A 3 -19.72 -4.58 4.84
CA HIS A 3 -19.29 -3.64 3.83
C HIS A 3 -18.00 -4.08 3.12
N LEU A 4 -18.10 -4.44 1.83
CA LEU A 4 -16.98 -4.42 0.89
C LEU A 4 -16.81 -2.98 0.40
N LEU A 5 -16.21 -2.14 1.25
CA LEU A 5 -15.49 -0.97 0.72
C LEU A 5 -14.38 -1.54 -0.16
N SER A 6 -14.40 -1.21 -1.45
CA SER A 6 -13.35 -1.53 -2.43
C SER A 6 -11.97 -1.59 -1.75
N SER A 7 -11.28 -2.74 -1.82
CA SER A 7 -10.04 -3.03 -1.08
C SER A 7 -8.97 -1.95 -1.27
N ALA A 8 -9.00 -1.28 -2.42
CA ALA A 8 -8.12 -0.18 -2.75
C ALA A 8 -8.35 1.10 -1.92
N SER A 9 -9.60 1.43 -1.58
CA SER A 9 -9.91 2.63 -0.77
C SER A 9 -9.46 2.46 0.67
N TYR A 10 -9.64 1.27 1.24
CA TYR A 10 -9.11 0.91 2.56
C TYR A 10 -7.59 0.97 2.57
N LEU A 11 -6.95 0.42 1.53
CA LEU A 11 -5.50 0.46 1.40
C LEU A 11 -4.96 1.88 1.25
N LEU A 12 -5.59 2.73 0.44
CA LEU A 12 -5.15 4.12 0.26
C LEU A 12 -5.24 4.88 1.58
N HIS A 13 -6.32 4.66 2.34
CA HIS A 13 -6.50 5.23 3.67
C HIS A 13 -5.43 4.74 4.65
N PHE A 14 -5.17 3.44 4.68
CA PHE A 14 -4.13 2.80 5.50
C PHE A 14 -2.72 3.32 5.17
N MET A 15 -2.38 3.46 3.88
CA MET A 15 -1.08 4.01 3.47
C MET A 15 -0.94 5.50 3.81
N THR A 16 -2.05 6.23 3.80
CA THR A 16 -2.07 7.65 4.21
C THR A 16 -1.84 7.79 5.72
N SER A 17 -2.38 6.88 6.54
CA SER A 17 -2.15 6.92 8.00
C SER A 17 -0.73 6.52 8.39
N LEU A 18 -0.02 5.75 7.56
CA LEU A 18 1.37 5.35 7.80
C LEU A 18 2.41 6.40 7.38
N ARG A 19 2.04 7.33 6.48
CA ARG A 19 2.91 8.40 5.99
C ARG A 19 3.68 9.17 7.08
N PRO A 20 3.07 9.64 8.18
CA PRO A 20 3.81 10.37 9.22
C PRO A 20 4.87 9.51 9.92
N PHE A 21 4.60 8.22 10.15
CA PHE A 21 5.54 7.30 10.81
C PHE A 21 6.73 6.95 9.91
N VAL A 22 6.46 6.77 8.61
CA VAL A 22 7.51 6.54 7.61
C VAL A 22 8.38 7.79 7.43
N GLN A 23 7.79 9.00 7.43
CA GLN A 23 8.56 10.24 7.35
C GLN A 23 9.42 10.50 8.58
N ALA A 24 8.95 10.10 9.77
CA ALA A 24 9.72 10.18 11.01
C ALA A 24 10.83 9.11 11.10
N GLY A 25 10.90 8.17 10.16
CA GLY A 25 11.85 7.04 10.19
C GLY A 25 11.57 6.03 11.31
N THR A 26 10.42 6.13 11.98
CA THR A 26 10.05 5.25 13.10
C THR A 26 9.42 3.94 12.64
N ARG A 27 8.99 3.87 11.39
CA ARG A 27 8.53 2.63 10.74
C ARG A 27 9.14 2.50 9.35
N THR A 28 9.72 1.34 9.08
CA THR A 28 10.14 1.00 7.72
C THR A 28 9.02 0.26 7.03
N ILE A 29 8.54 0.84 5.93
CA ILE A 29 7.60 0.18 5.04
C ILE A 29 8.31 -0.17 3.75
N ARG A 30 8.30 -1.45 3.37
CA ARG A 30 8.73 -1.89 2.05
C ARG A 30 7.54 -2.44 1.30
N VAL A 31 7.46 -2.11 0.02
CA VAL A 31 6.51 -2.73 -0.88
C VAL A 31 7.23 -3.40 -2.02
N GLU A 32 6.83 -4.64 -2.23
CA GLU A 32 7.33 -5.50 -3.28
C GLU A 32 6.20 -5.85 -4.23
N THR A 33 6.42 -5.65 -5.51
CA THR A 33 5.53 -6.05 -6.61
C THR A 33 6.30 -6.94 -7.56
N ASP A 34 5.63 -7.44 -8.59
CA ASP A 34 6.28 -8.23 -9.64
C ASP A 34 7.34 -7.42 -10.42
N THR A 35 7.30 -6.08 -10.36
CA THR A 35 8.13 -5.19 -11.20
C THR A 35 9.07 -4.28 -10.42
N TYR A 36 8.85 -4.10 -9.11
CA TYR A 36 9.69 -3.23 -8.28
C TYR A 36 9.63 -3.61 -6.81
N SER A 37 10.70 -3.26 -6.09
CA SER A 37 10.75 -3.25 -4.63
C SER A 37 11.20 -1.86 -4.17
N LEU A 38 10.37 -1.19 -3.37
CA LEU A 38 10.62 0.17 -2.90
C LEU A 38 10.39 0.28 -1.40
N GLU A 39 11.11 1.18 -0.74
CA GLU A 39 11.03 1.43 0.69
C GLU A 39 10.59 2.85 1.03
N GLY A 40 10.05 2.98 2.24
CA GLY A 40 9.67 4.22 2.88
C GLY A 40 8.71 5.07 2.03
N LYS A 41 9.04 6.36 1.94
CA LYS A 41 8.20 7.35 1.25
C LYS A 41 8.00 7.02 -0.24
N ALA A 42 9.04 6.53 -0.91
CA ALA A 42 8.99 6.19 -2.35
C ALA A 42 8.01 5.04 -2.62
N ALA A 43 7.94 4.06 -1.72
CA ALA A 43 6.97 2.96 -1.81
C ALA A 43 5.53 3.48 -1.75
N ILE A 44 5.22 4.33 -0.76
CA ILE A 44 3.89 4.92 -0.56
C ILE A 44 3.45 5.74 -1.79
N GLU A 45 4.36 6.57 -2.31
CA GLU A 45 4.08 7.43 -3.47
C GLU A 45 3.82 6.60 -4.73
N ARG A 46 4.66 5.59 -4.99
CA ARG A 46 4.53 4.75 -6.17
C ARG A 46 3.23 3.95 -6.18
N ILE A 47 2.89 3.31 -5.06
CA ILE A 47 1.64 2.55 -4.91
C ILE A 47 0.43 3.46 -5.06
N SER A 48 0.47 4.66 -4.46
CA SER A 48 -0.63 5.61 -4.60
C SER A 48 -0.86 5.99 -6.06
N LEU A 49 0.22 6.15 -6.85
CA LEU A 49 0.14 6.43 -8.28
C LEU A 49 -0.37 5.22 -9.07
N ASP A 50 0.16 4.03 -8.83
CA ASP A 50 -0.23 2.82 -9.57
C ASP A 50 -1.65 2.34 -9.22
N LEU A 51 -2.11 2.56 -7.99
CA LEU A 51 -3.51 2.37 -7.59
C LEU A 51 -4.43 3.36 -8.31
N LYS A 52 -4.10 4.66 -8.32
CA LYS A 52 -4.89 5.67 -9.04
C LYS A 52 -4.95 5.41 -10.54
N ALA A 53 -3.88 4.88 -11.11
CA ALA A 53 -3.80 4.51 -12.52
C ALA A 53 -4.45 3.14 -12.83
N GLY A 54 -4.92 2.40 -11.83
CA GLY A 54 -5.48 1.05 -12.00
C GLY A 54 -4.48 0.00 -12.47
N ARG A 55 -3.17 0.24 -12.27
CA ARG A 55 -2.09 -0.66 -12.71
C ARG A 55 -1.63 -1.63 -11.63
N LEU A 56 -2.04 -1.42 -10.38
CA LEU A 56 -1.63 -2.25 -9.25
C LEU A 56 -2.75 -3.20 -8.83
N THR A 57 -2.53 -4.49 -9.04
CA THR A 57 -3.48 -5.57 -8.69
C THR A 57 -3.01 -6.40 -7.49
N ARG A 58 -1.70 -6.48 -7.24
CA ARG A 58 -1.12 -7.19 -6.09
C ARG A 58 0.21 -6.58 -5.69
N PHE A 59 0.50 -6.61 -4.40
CA PHE A 59 1.81 -6.32 -3.84
C PHE A 59 1.97 -6.96 -2.46
N ARG A 60 3.21 -7.08 -1.99
CA ARG A 60 3.53 -7.48 -0.63
C ARG A 60 3.97 -6.27 0.16
N LEU A 61 3.33 -6.05 1.30
CA LEU A 61 3.70 -5.04 2.27
C LEU A 61 4.56 -5.67 3.36
N PHE A 62 5.68 -5.04 3.68
CA PHE A 62 6.48 -5.35 4.86
C PHE A 62 6.41 -4.12 5.77
N ASP A 63 5.97 -4.34 7.00
CA ASP A 63 6.02 -3.33 8.07
C ASP A 63 6.89 -3.91 9.19
N SER A 64 7.88 -3.15 9.64
CA SER A 64 8.85 -3.61 10.65
C SER A 64 8.23 -3.96 12.01
N GLU A 65 7.02 -3.47 12.31
CA GLU A 65 6.30 -3.77 13.55
C GLU A 65 5.17 -4.78 13.36
N LEU A 66 4.55 -4.81 12.18
CA LEU A 66 3.35 -5.63 11.91
C LEU A 66 3.61 -6.85 11.04
N GLY A 67 4.85 -7.03 10.56
CA GLY A 67 5.28 -8.15 9.73
C GLY A 67 4.83 -8.04 8.27
N ASN A 68 4.90 -9.17 7.58
CA ASN A 68 4.69 -9.23 6.13
C ASN A 68 3.23 -9.54 5.81
N ARG A 69 2.67 -8.85 4.82
CA ARG A 69 1.29 -9.02 4.37
C ARG A 69 1.23 -9.05 2.86
N ASP A 70 0.75 -10.15 2.30
CA ASP A 70 0.38 -10.20 0.89
C ASP A 70 -0.96 -9.50 0.71
N VAL A 71 -0.99 -8.49 -0.16
CA VAL A 71 -2.17 -7.65 -0.40
C VAL A 71 -2.60 -7.81 -1.84
N GLU A 72 -3.84 -8.26 -2.02
CA GLU A 72 -4.51 -8.28 -3.31
C GLU A 72 -5.46 -7.07 -3.41
N VAL A 73 -5.29 -6.30 -4.48
CA VAL A 73 -6.04 -5.08 -4.74
C VAL A 73 -7.09 -5.36 -5.78
N ASN A 74 -8.34 -5.49 -5.33
CA ASN A 74 -9.49 -5.44 -6.22
C ASN A 74 -9.91 -3.98 -6.41
N TYR A 75 -9.20 -3.27 -7.29
CA TYR A 75 -9.52 -1.88 -7.63
C TYR A 75 -10.64 -1.80 -8.66
N HIS A 76 -11.86 -1.54 -8.20
CA HIS A 76 -12.95 -1.10 -9.08
C HIS A 76 -12.85 0.43 -9.20
N GLY A 77 -12.17 0.91 -10.23
CA GLY A 77 -12.12 2.33 -10.55
C GLY A 77 -13.53 2.88 -10.80
N LYS A 78 -13.98 3.77 -9.91
CA LYS A 78 -14.99 4.79 -10.18
C LYS A 78 -14.44 6.12 -9.71
#